data_AF-A0A2S7K6Q4-F1
#
_entry.id   AF-A0A2S7K6Q4-F1
#
_cell.length_a   1.000
_cell.length_b   1.000
_cell.length_c   1.000
_cell.angle_alpha   90.00
_cell.angle_beta   90.00
_cell.angle_gamma   90.00
#
_symmetry.space_group_name_H-M   'P 1'
#
loop_
_entity.id
_entity.type
_entity.pdbx_description
1 polymer ?
#
loop_
_entity_poly.entity_id
_entity_poly.type
_entity_poly.pdbx_seq_one_letter_code
_entity_poly.pdbx_strand_id
1 'polypeptide(L)'
;MKKTALFAFAGAMLLSGHALADAASLKDSYVPGAFDSADADWRRITANRTDECGEFGRNDNRRIDILISRYEALGDALESGNAAAIDEAAESLNEAVTANSRFEKCWDTIARKKGVSRGFKREVEKM
;
A
#
# COMPACT_ATOMS: atom_id res chain seq x y z
N MET A 1 42.33 16.10 7.56
CA MET A 1 41.62 15.18 8.48
C MET A 1 40.13 15.43 8.32
N LYS A 2 39.38 14.44 7.84
CA LYS A 2 37.94 14.55 7.52
C LYS A 2 37.14 14.62 8.82
N LYS A 3 36.35 15.68 9.02
CA LYS A 3 35.38 15.78 10.12
C LYS A 3 34.07 15.17 9.64
N THR A 4 33.77 13.96 10.10
CA THR A 4 32.49 13.29 9.90
C THR A 4 31.49 13.92 10.88
N ALA A 5 30.54 14.70 10.38
CA ALA A 5 29.40 15.14 11.17
C ALA A 5 28.40 13.97 11.23
N LEU A 6 28.28 13.36 12.41
CA LEU A 6 27.17 12.49 12.75
C LEU A 6 25.90 13.33 12.81
N PHE A 7 25.01 13.15 11.84
CA PHE A 7 23.63 13.58 11.98
C PHE A 7 22.93 12.60 12.92
N ALA A 8 22.71 13.03 14.16
CA ALA A 8 21.80 12.37 15.08
C ALA A 8 20.37 12.84 14.77
N PHE A 9 19.57 12.00 14.11
CA PHE A 9 18.12 12.11 14.15
C PHE A 9 17.60 11.17 15.23
N ALA A 10 17.66 11.61 16.48
CA ALA A 10 16.93 11.00 17.59
C ALA A 10 15.52 11.60 17.62
N GLY A 11 14.70 11.24 16.64
CA GLY A 11 13.25 11.44 16.68
C GLY A 11 12.57 10.19 17.20
N ALA A 12 12.84 9.80 18.45
CA ALA A 12 12.09 8.73 19.10
C ALA A 12 10.71 9.29 19.50
N MET A 13 9.77 9.28 18.57
CA MET A 13 8.36 9.33 18.95
C MET A 13 8.08 8.10 19.80
N LEU A 14 7.50 8.32 20.98
CA LEU A 14 6.91 7.28 21.82
C LEU A 14 5.73 6.66 21.06
N LEU A 15 6.02 5.80 20.09
CA LEU A 15 5.06 4.87 19.55
C LEU A 15 4.70 3.94 20.70
N SER A 16 3.42 3.91 21.06
CA SER A 16 2.89 2.86 21.92
C SER A 16 3.37 1.52 21.36
N GLY A 17 3.80 0.59 22.24
CA GLY A 17 4.37 -0.70 21.79
C GLY A 17 3.43 -1.52 20.87
N HIS A 18 2.15 -1.15 20.81
CA HIS A 18 1.16 -1.70 19.89
C HIS A 18 1.38 -1.20 18.45
N ALA A 19 1.55 0.11 18.22
CA ALA A 19 1.79 0.67 16.88
C ALA A 19 3.08 0.11 16.25
N LEU A 20 4.12 -0.14 17.04
CA LEU A 20 5.34 -0.81 16.56
C LEU A 20 5.11 -2.28 16.17
N ALA A 21 4.23 -2.99 16.88
CA ALA A 21 3.90 -4.38 16.58
C ALA A 21 3.03 -4.50 15.33
N ASP A 22 2.07 -3.58 15.15
CA ASP A 22 1.19 -3.54 13.98
C ASP A 22 1.99 -3.20 12.71
N ALA A 23 2.87 -2.20 12.76
CA ALA A 23 3.77 -1.87 11.66
C ALA A 23 4.74 -3.03 11.30
N ALA A 24 5.22 -3.79 12.29
CA ALA A 24 6.07 -4.95 12.04
C ALA A 24 5.30 -6.10 11.37
N SER A 25 4.10 -6.43 11.85
CA SER A 25 3.21 -7.42 11.23
C SER A 25 2.83 -7.02 9.79
N LEU A 26 2.53 -5.74 9.58
CA LEU A 26 2.24 -5.20 8.26
C LEU A 26 3.44 -5.39 7.32
N LYS A 27 4.65 -5.06 7.80
CA LYS A 27 5.90 -5.25 7.05
C LYS A 27 6.16 -6.71 6.68
N ASP A 28 5.92 -7.64 7.60
CA ASP A 28 6.11 -9.09 7.37
C ASP A 28 5.11 -9.67 6.35
N SER A 29 3.92 -9.06 6.24
CA SER A 29 2.88 -9.49 5.30
C SER A 29 2.90 -8.76 3.96
N TYR A 30 3.62 -7.63 3.87
CA TYR A 30 3.83 -6.87 2.65
C TYR A 30 4.66 -7.69 1.65
N VAL A 31 4.34 -7.57 0.36
CA VAL A 31 5.02 -8.26 -0.72
C VAL A 31 5.72 -7.22 -1.60
N PRO A 32 7.01 -6.94 -1.35
CA PRO A 32 7.76 -5.98 -2.15
C PRO A 32 7.68 -6.31 -3.63
N GLY A 33 7.41 -5.28 -4.45
CA GLY A 33 7.36 -5.41 -5.90
C GLY A 33 6.21 -6.27 -6.45
N ALA A 34 5.17 -6.56 -5.65
CA ALA A 34 4.01 -7.34 -6.11
C ALA A 34 3.41 -6.79 -7.42
N PHE A 35 3.44 -5.46 -7.60
CA PHE A 35 2.92 -4.77 -8.78
C PHE A 35 4.01 -4.24 -9.73
N ASP A 36 5.29 -4.62 -9.60
CA ASP A 36 6.35 -4.17 -10.52
C ASP A 36 6.09 -4.62 -11.97
N SER A 37 5.49 -5.79 -12.13
CA SER A 37 5.05 -6.34 -13.42
C SER A 37 3.64 -5.88 -13.82
N ALA A 38 3.02 -4.97 -13.07
CA ALA A 38 1.77 -4.32 -13.42
C ALA A 38 2.06 -3.05 -14.22
N ASP A 39 2.67 -3.19 -15.40
CA ASP A 39 2.89 -2.09 -16.33
C ASP A 39 1.57 -1.53 -16.88
N ALA A 40 1.66 -0.45 -17.68
CA ALA A 40 0.49 0.21 -18.25
C ALA A 40 -0.40 -0.74 -19.07
N ASP A 41 0.20 -1.72 -19.76
CA ASP A 41 -0.52 -2.71 -20.56
C ASP A 41 -1.26 -3.71 -19.69
N TRP A 42 -0.61 -4.24 -18.65
CA TRP A 42 -1.25 -5.12 -17.69
C TRP A 42 -2.40 -4.43 -16.96
N ARG A 43 -2.21 -3.17 -16.53
CA ARG A 43 -3.25 -2.37 -15.87
C ARG A 43 -4.44 -2.15 -16.81
N ARG A 44 -4.18 -1.83 -18.08
CA ARG A 44 -5.21 -1.68 -19.12
C ARG A 44 -5.97 -2.97 -19.38
N ILE A 45 -5.27 -4.08 -19.60
CA ILE A 45 -5.90 -5.38 -19.85
C ILE A 45 -6.74 -5.81 -18.65
N THR A 46 -6.25 -5.60 -17.43
CA THR A 46 -6.98 -5.96 -16.21
C THR A 46 -8.21 -5.09 -16.03
N ALA A 47 -8.10 -3.77 -16.21
CA ALA A 47 -9.23 -2.85 -16.16
C ALA A 47 -10.32 -3.20 -17.19
N ASN A 48 -9.94 -3.61 -18.40
CA ASN A 48 -10.88 -3.99 -19.46
C ASN A 48 -11.51 -5.37 -19.27
N ARG A 49 -10.89 -6.25 -18.47
CA ARG A 49 -11.37 -7.62 -18.20
C ARG A 49 -12.05 -7.77 -16.85
N THR A 50 -12.04 -6.72 -16.03
CA THR A 50 -12.59 -6.72 -14.69
C THR A 50 -13.24 -5.36 -14.49
N ASP A 51 -14.56 -5.30 -14.72
CA ASP A 51 -15.35 -4.06 -14.69
C ASP A 51 -15.16 -3.28 -13.38
N GLU A 52 -14.94 -3.99 -12.28
CA GLU A 52 -14.65 -3.39 -10.97
C GLU A 52 -13.30 -2.66 -10.95
N CYS A 53 -12.32 -3.05 -11.75
CA CYS A 53 -11.02 -2.40 -11.86
C CYS A 53 -10.95 -1.27 -12.89
N GLY A 54 -12.01 -1.10 -13.69
CA GLY A 54 -12.11 -0.09 -14.73
C GLY A 54 -12.23 1.35 -14.22
N GLU A 55 -12.79 2.21 -15.07
CA GLU A 55 -12.90 3.65 -14.85
C GLU A 55 -13.65 4.04 -13.56
N PHE A 56 -13.20 5.15 -12.99
CA PHE A 56 -13.67 5.79 -11.77
C PHE A 56 -13.56 7.32 -11.89
N GLY A 57 -14.61 8.03 -11.49
CA GLY A 57 -14.66 9.49 -11.61
C GLY A 57 -14.86 9.96 -13.05
N ARG A 58 -14.42 11.19 -13.36
CA ARG A 58 -14.67 11.86 -14.65
C ARG A 58 -13.43 12.04 -15.54
N ASN A 59 -12.27 11.55 -15.10
CA ASN A 59 -10.97 11.86 -15.72
C ASN A 59 -10.23 10.59 -16.19
N ASP A 60 -10.95 9.57 -16.66
CA ASP A 60 -10.39 8.27 -17.08
C ASP A 60 -9.51 7.56 -16.02
N ASN A 61 -9.60 7.98 -14.76
CA ASN A 61 -8.90 7.34 -13.66
C ASN A 61 -9.43 5.92 -13.51
N ARG A 62 -8.57 4.93 -13.31
CA ARG A 62 -9.01 3.54 -13.08
C ARG A 62 -8.82 3.17 -11.62
N ARG A 63 -9.73 2.39 -11.05
CA ARG A 63 -9.62 1.95 -9.65
C ARG A 63 -8.31 1.20 -9.40
N ILE A 64 -7.87 0.43 -10.38
CA ILE A 64 -6.60 -0.31 -10.33
C ILE A 64 -5.38 0.61 -10.16
N ASP A 65 -5.36 1.77 -10.81
CA ASP A 65 -4.23 2.70 -10.72
C ASP A 65 -4.14 3.32 -9.32
N ILE A 66 -5.29 3.68 -8.74
CA ILE A 66 -5.39 4.20 -7.38
C ILE A 66 -4.88 3.14 -6.39
N LEU A 67 -5.41 1.92 -6.47
CA LEU A 67 -5.06 0.84 -5.54
C LEU A 67 -3.56 0.49 -5.60
N ILE A 68 -2.98 0.39 -6.80
CA ILE A 68 -1.55 0.10 -6.95
C ILE A 68 -0.72 1.28 -6.42
N SER A 69 -1.09 2.51 -6.73
CA SER A 69 -0.36 3.70 -6.25
C SER A 69 -0.36 3.79 -4.72
N ARG A 70 -1.47 3.48 -4.04
CA ARG A 70 -1.52 3.45 -2.57
C ARG A 70 -0.70 2.31 -1.97
N TYR A 71 -0.70 1.15 -2.63
CA TYR A 71 0.13 0.02 -2.21
C TYR A 71 1.63 0.31 -2.33
N GLU A 72 2.05 0.92 -3.44
CA GLU A 72 3.43 1.36 -3.67
C GLU A 72 3.87 2.41 -2.63
N ALA A 73 3.00 3.40 -2.35
CA ALA A 73 3.26 4.41 -1.31
C ALA A 73 3.44 3.80 0.09
N LEU A 74 2.67 2.76 0.42
CA LEU A 74 2.87 2.00 1.66
C LEU A 74 4.22 1.27 1.67
N GLY A 75 4.64 0.70 0.54
CA GLY A 75 5.98 0.13 0.37
C GLY A 75 7.08 1.14 0.69
N ASP A 76 7.01 2.32 0.09
CA ASP A 76 7.97 3.41 0.32
C ASP A 76 8.01 3.82 1.80
N ALA A 77 6.85 3.89 2.45
CA ALA A 77 6.76 4.18 3.88
C ALA A 77 7.41 3.08 4.75
N LEU A 78 7.16 1.80 4.44
CA LEU A 78 7.75 0.65 5.12
C LEU A 78 9.28 0.57 4.96
N GLU A 79 9.80 1.01 3.81
CA GLU A 79 11.22 1.14 3.54
C GLU A 79 11.86 2.29 4.33
N SER A 80 11.16 3.42 4.43
CA SER A 80 11.62 4.58 5.22
C SER A 80 11.70 4.29 6.72
N GLY A 81 10.90 3.32 7.21
CA GLY A 81 10.80 2.99 8.64
C GLY A 81 10.14 4.07 9.49
N ASN A 82 9.53 5.08 8.87
CA ASN A 82 8.80 6.12 9.59
C ASN A 82 7.39 5.63 9.91
N ALA A 83 7.15 5.30 11.19
CA ALA A 83 5.86 4.77 11.64
C ALA A 83 4.67 5.67 11.29
N ALA A 84 4.80 7.00 11.46
CA ALA A 84 3.70 7.91 11.11
C ALA A 84 3.36 7.87 9.61
N ALA A 85 4.38 7.72 8.74
CA ALA A 85 4.15 7.57 7.31
C ALA A 85 3.57 6.20 6.95
N ILE A 86 3.94 5.15 7.70
CA ILE A 86 3.39 3.79 7.52
C ILE A 86 1.91 3.80 7.88
N ASP A 87 1.54 4.38 9.03
CA ASP A 87 0.16 4.50 9.48
C ASP A 87 -0.67 5.28 8.44
N GLU A 88 -0.21 6.46 8.02
CA GLU A 88 -0.90 7.28 7.01
C GLU A 88 -1.07 6.55 5.67
N ALA A 89 -0.02 5.87 5.19
CA ALA A 89 -0.08 5.15 3.92
C ALA A 89 -0.98 3.91 4.00
N ALA A 90 -0.98 3.21 5.13
CA ALA A 90 -1.86 2.07 5.38
C ALA A 90 -3.33 2.52 5.45
N GLU A 91 -3.63 3.59 6.20
CA GLU A 91 -4.96 4.19 6.26
C GLU A 91 -5.42 4.61 4.86
N SER A 92 -4.56 5.29 4.09
CA SER A 92 -4.88 5.71 2.72
C SER A 92 -5.17 4.55 1.78
N LEU A 93 -4.45 3.43 1.92
CA LEU A 93 -4.74 2.21 1.18
C LEU A 93 -6.07 1.59 1.64
N ASN A 94 -6.32 1.53 2.94
CA ASN A 94 -7.56 0.98 3.50
C ASN A 94 -8.79 1.77 3.03
N GLU A 95 -8.73 3.10 3.07
CA GLU A 95 -9.76 3.99 2.55
C GLU A 95 -10.03 3.74 1.06
N ALA A 96 -8.97 3.58 0.26
CA ALA A 96 -9.12 3.29 -1.16
C ALA A 96 -9.77 1.93 -1.40
N VAL A 97 -9.34 0.89 -0.66
CA VAL A 97 -9.90 -0.47 -0.77
C VAL A 97 -11.37 -0.51 -0.37
N THR A 98 -11.74 0.16 0.72
CA THR A 98 -13.09 0.13 1.32
C THR A 98 -14.04 1.22 0.80
N ALA A 99 -13.57 2.10 -0.09
CA ALA A 99 -14.36 3.20 -0.65
C ALA A 99 -15.72 2.76 -1.23
N ASN A 100 -15.78 1.57 -1.83
CA ASN A 100 -17.02 0.87 -2.19
C ASN A 100 -16.73 -0.57 -2.63
N SER A 101 -17.78 -1.36 -2.82
CA SER A 101 -17.70 -2.77 -3.22
C SER A 101 -16.96 -3.02 -4.54
N ARG A 102 -16.86 -2.04 -5.45
CA ARG A 102 -16.05 -2.19 -6.68
C ARG A 102 -14.56 -2.05 -6.39
N PHE A 103 -14.14 -1.15 -5.50
CA PHE A 103 -12.75 -1.08 -5.06
C PHE A 103 -12.34 -2.36 -4.32
N GLU A 104 -13.16 -2.85 -3.41
CA GLU A 104 -12.86 -4.09 -2.68
C GLU A 104 -12.70 -5.28 -3.62
N LYS A 105 -13.63 -5.47 -4.56
CA LYS A 105 -13.56 -6.54 -5.56
C LYS A 105 -12.36 -6.39 -6.50
N CYS A 106 -12.04 -5.15 -6.90
CA CYS A 106 -10.86 -4.91 -7.71
C CYS A 106 -9.59 -5.29 -6.93
N TRP A 107 -9.46 -4.82 -5.69
CA TRP A 107 -8.35 -5.13 -4.80
C TRP A 107 -8.17 -6.64 -4.64
N ASP A 108 -9.23 -7.36 -4.26
CA ASP A 108 -9.18 -8.82 -4.08
C ASP A 108 -8.74 -9.55 -5.35
N THR A 109 -9.15 -9.03 -6.52
CA THR A 109 -8.78 -9.59 -7.83
C THR A 109 -7.30 -9.37 -8.12
N ILE A 110 -6.79 -8.14 -7.98
CA ILE A 110 -5.40 -7.80 -8.34
C ILE A 110 -4.41 -8.35 -7.30
N ALA A 111 -4.75 -8.28 -6.02
CA ALA A 111 -3.96 -8.82 -4.92
C ALA A 111 -3.74 -10.32 -5.10
N ARG A 112 -4.81 -11.08 -5.38
CA ARG A 112 -4.71 -12.52 -5.63
C ARG A 112 -3.84 -12.85 -6.84
N LYS A 113 -3.95 -12.07 -7.93
CA LYS A 113 -3.13 -12.27 -9.14
C LYS A 113 -1.64 -12.04 -8.90
N LYS A 114 -1.29 -11.20 -7.91
CA LYS A 114 0.09 -10.85 -7.57
C LYS A 114 0.60 -11.50 -6.28
N GLY A 115 -0.15 -12.42 -5.69
CA GLY A 115 0.27 -13.15 -4.50
C GLY A 115 0.17 -12.36 -3.19
N VAL A 116 -0.47 -11.18 -3.18
CA VAL A 116 -0.74 -10.44 -1.95
C VAL A 116 -1.82 -11.18 -1.16
N SER A 117 -1.52 -11.54 0.08
CA SER A 117 -2.37 -12.40 0.90
C SER A 117 -3.60 -11.66 1.43
N ARG A 118 -4.66 -12.41 1.78
CA ARG A 118 -5.78 -11.85 2.57
C ARG A 118 -5.36 -11.44 3.99
N GLY A 119 -4.24 -11.98 4.48
CA GLY A 119 -3.66 -11.58 5.77
C GLY A 119 -3.22 -10.13 5.73
N PHE A 120 -2.51 -9.74 4.66
CA PHE A 120 -2.08 -8.36 4.45
C PHE A 120 -3.26 -7.38 4.51
N LYS A 121 -4.37 -7.67 3.83
CA LYS A 121 -5.58 -6.82 3.89
C LYS A 121 -6.05 -6.59 5.33
N ARG A 122 -6.07 -7.65 6.16
CA ARG A 122 -6.45 -7.53 7.57
C ARG A 122 -5.45 -6.74 8.40
N GLU A 123 -4.16 -6.77 8.06
CA GLU A 123 -3.17 -5.93 8.74
C GLU A 123 -3.39 -4.46 8.40
N VAL A 124 -3.65 -4.15 7.12
CA VAL A 124 -4.00 -2.78 6.68
C VAL A 124 -5.29 -2.27 7.34
N GLU A 125 -6.28 -3.12 7.58
CA GLU A 125 -7.54 -2.77 8.25
C GLU A 125 -7.40 -2.48 9.77
N LYS A 126 -6.29 -2.86 10.39
CA LYS A 126 -6.05 -2.65 11.84
C LYS A 126 -5.30 -1.35 12.15
N MET A 127 -4.63 -0.79 11.15
CA MET A 127 -3.92 0.49 11.25
C MET A 127 -4.92 1.62 11.44
#